data_AF-A0A834LYX8-F1
#
_entry.id   AF-A0A834LYX8-F1
#
_cell.length_a   1.000
_cell.length_b   1.000
_cell.length_c   1.000
_cell.angle_alpha   90.00
_cell.angle_beta   90.00
_cell.angle_gamma   90.00
#
_symmetry.space_group_name_H-M   'P 1'
#
loop_
_entity.id
_entity.type
_entity.pdbx_description
1 polymer ?
#
loop_
_entity_poly.entity_id
_entity_poly.type
_entity_poly.pdbx_seq_one_letter_code
_entity_poly.pdbx_strand_id
1 'polypeptide(L)'
;MKDGERTGRPKEVVIDKNIKKIHKMILNDRKLKLNGISGTLKIFTQHVHHIIHEYLGMRKLCAKWVPRELTFDQKQRRIDDSV
;
A
#
# COMPACT_ATOMS: atom_id res chain seq x y z
N MET A 1 -10.93 -8.75 -39.62
CA MET A 1 -11.74 -8.37 -38.44
C MET A 1 -10.76 -8.20 -37.29
N LYS A 2 -10.70 -7.00 -36.69
CA LYS A 2 -9.88 -6.77 -35.48
C LYS A 2 -10.75 -7.10 -34.30
N ASP A 3 -10.64 -8.32 -33.80
CA ASP A 3 -11.10 -8.67 -32.46
C ASP A 3 -10.22 -7.90 -31.47
N GLY A 4 -10.66 -6.70 -31.11
CA GLY A 4 -10.10 -5.99 -29.97
C GLY A 4 -10.35 -6.85 -28.75
N GLU A 5 -9.30 -7.51 -28.24
CA GLU A 5 -9.36 -8.28 -27.01
C GLU A 5 -10.06 -7.43 -25.95
N ARG A 6 -11.29 -7.85 -25.63
CA ARG A 6 -12.06 -7.30 -24.51
C ARG A 6 -11.27 -7.65 -23.27
N THR A 7 -10.38 -6.76 -22.85
CA THR A 7 -9.59 -6.86 -21.62
C THR A 7 -10.55 -7.03 -20.46
N GLY A 8 -10.67 -8.28 -20.03
CA GLY A 8 -11.60 -8.71 -19.02
C GLY A 8 -11.29 -8.02 -17.69
N ARG A 9 -12.14 -7.04 -17.36
CA ARG A 9 -12.51 -6.58 -16.01
C ARG A 9 -11.70 -5.39 -15.43
N PRO A 10 -12.36 -4.23 -15.18
CA PRO A 10 -11.74 -3.06 -14.54
C PRO A 10 -11.55 -3.21 -13.01
N LYS A 11 -11.15 -4.39 -12.52
CA LYS A 11 -10.86 -4.60 -11.10
C LYS A 11 -9.42 -4.23 -10.72
N GLU A 12 -8.46 -4.50 -11.60
CA GLU A 12 -7.05 -4.19 -11.35
C GLU A 12 -6.80 -2.69 -11.21
N VAL A 13 -7.42 -1.86 -12.04
CA VAL A 13 -7.26 -0.39 -11.99
C VAL A 13 -7.79 0.19 -10.67
N VAL A 14 -8.89 -0.36 -10.14
CA VAL A 14 -9.46 0.09 -8.86
C VAL A 14 -8.60 -0.39 -7.69
N ILE A 15 -8.05 -1.60 -7.78
CA ILE A 15 -7.12 -2.16 -6.80
C ILE A 15 -5.82 -1.34 -6.77
N ASP A 16 -5.23 -1.01 -7.92
CA ASP A 16 -4.01 -0.20 -8.03
C ASP A 16 -4.18 1.21 -7.45
N LYS A 17 -5.32 1.86 -7.72
CA LYS A 17 -5.68 3.15 -7.11
C LYS A 17 -5.76 3.04 -5.58
N ASN A 18 -6.37 1.98 -5.06
CA ASN A 18 -6.47 1.75 -3.62
C ASN A 18 -5.11 1.45 -3.00
N ILE A 19 -4.26 0.64 -3.64
CA ILE A 19 -2.89 0.34 -3.19
C ILE A 19 -2.10 1.65 -3.05
N LYS A 20 -2.07 2.49 -4.09
CA LYS A 20 -1.36 3.78 -4.07
C LYS A 20 -1.86 4.71 -2.97
N LYS A 21 -3.18 4.76 -2.76
CA LYS A 21 -3.80 5.61 -1.73
C LYS A 21 -3.47 5.12 -0.33
N ILE A 22 -3.55 3.81 -0.08
CA ILE A 22 -3.15 3.20 1.20
C ILE A 22 -1.67 3.46 1.47
N HIS A 23 -0.81 3.28 0.46
CA HIS A 23 0.62 3.52 0.59
C HIS A 23 0.90 4.97 1.00
N LYS A 24 0.28 5.95 0.35
CA LYS A 24 0.43 7.37 0.69
C LYS A 24 -0.08 7.69 2.10
N MET A 25 -1.19 7.10 2.54
CA MET A 25 -1.72 7.29 3.89
C MET A 25 -0.74 6.78 4.96
N ILE A 26 -0.12 5.61 4.74
CA ILE A 26 0.85 5.02 5.65
C ILE A 26 2.17 5.79 5.67
N LEU A 27 2.62 6.32 4.52
CA LEU A 27 3.82 7.15 4.45
C LEU A 27 3.63 8.50 5.16
N ASN A 28 2.45 9.10 5.06
CA ASN A 28 2.12 10.34 5.77
C ASN A 28 2.01 10.15 7.28
N ASP A 29 1.33 9.08 7.73
CA ASP A 29 1.26 8.71 9.15
C ASP A 29 1.60 7.24 9.34
N ARG A 30 2.83 7.03 9.83
CA ARG A 30 3.35 5.68 10.06
C ARG A 30 2.64 4.94 11.19
N LYS A 31 1.85 5.61 12.03
CA LYS A 31 1.07 5.04 13.14
C LYS A 31 -0.42 4.84 12.81
N LEU A 32 -0.81 5.03 11.55
CA LEU A 32 -2.21 5.00 11.15
C LEU A 32 -2.87 3.63 11.43
N LYS A 33 -4.10 3.67 11.96
CA LYS A 33 -4.87 2.45 12.30
C LYS A 33 -5.58 1.91 11.06
N LEU A 34 -5.68 0.58 10.93
CA LEU A 34 -6.42 -0.09 9.84
C LEU A 34 -7.87 0.40 9.73
N ASN A 35 -8.52 0.67 10.88
CA ASN A 35 -9.90 1.18 10.91
C ASN A 35 -10.03 2.58 10.29
N GLY A 36 -9.00 3.43 10.43
CA GLY A 36 -8.96 4.74 9.79
C GLY A 36 -8.89 4.62 8.27
N ILE A 37 -8.03 3.73 7.76
CA ILE A 37 -7.91 3.47 6.32
C ILE A 37 -9.22 2.90 5.76
N SER A 38 -9.78 1.92 6.47
CA SER A 38 -11.05 1.28 6.11
C SER A 38 -12.18 2.29 6.02
N GLY A 39 -12.31 3.19 6.99
CA GLY A 39 -13.30 4.26 6.98
C GLY A 39 -13.09 5.26 5.84
N THR A 40 -11.85 5.69 5.59
CA THR A 40 -11.55 6.65 4.51
C THR A 40 -11.80 6.08 3.12
N LEU A 41 -11.49 4.80 2.92
CA LEU A 41 -11.62 4.13 1.62
C LEU A 41 -12.93 3.36 1.45
N LYS A 42 -13.74 3.26 2.52
CA LYS A 42 -14.97 2.46 2.58
C LYS A 42 -14.75 1.01 2.10
N ILE A 43 -13.62 0.43 2.49
CA ILE A 43 -13.24 -0.96 2.20
C ILE A 43 -13.09 -1.74 3.51
N PHE A 44 -13.32 -3.04 3.47
CA PHE A 44 -13.18 -3.90 4.65
C PHE A 44 -11.75 -3.87 5.21
N THR A 45 -11.63 -3.86 6.54
CA THR A 45 -10.35 -3.89 7.26
C THR A 45 -9.48 -5.08 6.87
N GLN A 46 -10.08 -6.25 6.61
CA GLN A 46 -9.37 -7.43 6.11
C GLN A 46 -8.76 -7.20 4.73
N HIS A 47 -9.48 -6.54 3.82
CA HIS A 47 -8.95 -6.16 2.50
C HIS A 47 -7.81 -5.15 2.62
N VAL A 48 -7.92 -4.17 3.52
CA VAL A 48 -6.81 -3.25 3.81
C VAL A 48 -5.58 -4.02 4.30
N HIS A 49 -5.77 -4.94 5.25
CA HIS A 49 -4.67 -5.76 5.77
C HIS A 49 -3.99 -6.57 4.67
N HIS A 50 -4.79 -7.23 3.82
CA HIS A 50 -4.30 -7.99 2.68
C HIS A 50 -3.51 -7.11 1.70
N ILE A 51 -3.99 -5.90 1.40
CA ILE A 51 -3.27 -4.95 0.54
C ILE A 51 -1.93 -4.55 1.16
N ILE A 52 -1.91 -4.22 2.44
CA ILE A 52 -0.69 -3.80 3.14
C ILE A 52 0.33 -4.94 3.19
N HIS A 53 -0.10 -6.17 3.46
CA HIS A 53 0.79 -7.31 3.60
C HIS A 53 1.27 -7.86 2.26
N GLU A 54 0.34 -8.14 1.32
CA GLU A 54 0.65 -8.83 0.07
C GLU A 54 1.14 -7.87 -1.03
N TYR A 55 0.56 -6.67 -1.13
CA TYR A 55 0.88 -5.75 -2.23
C TYR A 55 1.92 -4.69 -1.84
N LEU A 56 1.86 -4.17 -0.61
CA LEU A 56 2.85 -3.20 -0.12
C LEU A 56 4.03 -3.85 0.59
N GLY A 57 3.95 -5.14 0.91
CA GLY A 57 5.00 -5.83 1.66
C GLY A 57 5.28 -5.15 3.00
N MET A 58 4.27 -4.53 3.63
CA MET A 58 4.43 -3.79 4.88
C MET A 58 3.97 -4.63 6.07
N ARG A 59 4.68 -4.52 7.18
CA ARG A 59 4.36 -5.15 8.46
C ARG A 59 4.20 -4.09 9.55
N LYS A 60 3.34 -4.35 10.52
CA LYS A 60 3.26 -3.53 11.72
C LYS A 60 4.31 -3.98 12.74
N LEU A 61 5.25 -3.10 13.09
CA LEU A 61 6.18 -3.27 14.21
C LEU A 61 5.79 -2.32 15.34
N CYS A 62 5.34 -2.89 16.46
CA CYS A 62 4.74 -2.18 17.58
C CYS A 62 3.59 -1.26 17.10
N ALA A 63 3.83 0.05 17.04
CA ALA A 63 2.87 1.05 16.58
C ALA A 63 3.13 1.56 15.15
N LYS A 64 4.24 1.18 14.50
CA LYS A 64 4.68 1.73 13.21
C LYS A 64 4.54 0.72 12.07
N TRP A 65 4.09 1.16 10.90
CA TRP A 65 4.17 0.37 9.67
C TRP A 65 5.58 0.43 9.08
N VAL A 66 6.17 -0.73 8.80
CA VAL A 66 7.51 -0.85 8.24
C VAL A 66 7.47 -1.68 6.96
N PRO A 67 8.29 -1.36 5.96
CA PRO A 67 8.55 -2.25 4.83
C PRO A 67 9.16 -3.56 5.35
N ARG A 68 8.75 -4.70 4.81
CA ARG A 68 9.34 -6.02 5.07
C ARG A 68 10.71 -6.12 4.40
N GLU A 69 10.79 -5.70 3.15
CA GLU A 69 12.03 -5.59 2.39
C GLU A 69 12.41 -4.11 2.32
N LEU A 70 13.58 -3.75 2.86
CA LEU A 70 14.21 -2.46 2.56
C LEU A 70 14.59 -2.48 1.08
N THR A 71 13.69 -2.00 0.22
CA THR A 71 14.01 -1.74 -1.18
C THR A 71 15.24 -0.82 -1.22
N PHE A 72 16.13 -0.99 -2.19
CA PHE A 72 17.43 -0.30 -2.26
C PHE A 72 17.30 1.22 -2.01
N ASP A 73 16.23 1.82 -2.52
CA ASP A 73 15.81 3.21 -2.36
C ASP A 73 15.58 3.65 -0.88
N GLN A 74 15.13 2.74 -0.03
CA GLN A 74 14.95 2.96 1.40
C GLN A 74 16.25 2.80 2.19
N LYS A 75 17.21 2.01 1.67
CA LYS A 75 18.57 1.96 2.24
C LYS A 75 19.28 3.29 1.99
N GLN A 76 19.12 3.89 0.81
CA GLN A 76 19.72 5.18 0.47
C GLN A 76 19.22 6.30 1.41
N ARG A 77 17.92 6.37 1.70
CA ARG A 77 17.33 7.35 2.64
C ARG A 77 17.81 7.23 4.09
N ARG A 78 18.35 6.08 4.51
CA ARG A 78 18.97 5.95 5.84
C ARG A 78 20.38 6.52 5.91
N ILE A 79 21.06 6.68 4.77
CA ILE A 79 22.41 7.24 4.73
C ILE A 79 22.36 8.78 4.66
N ASP A 80 21.30 9.34 4.06
CA ASP A 80 21.14 10.79 3.92
C ASP A 80 20.74 11.51 5.22
N ASP A 81 20.03 10.84 6.14
CA ASP A 81 19.63 11.39 7.46
C ASP A 81 20.79 11.39 8.50
N SER A 82 22.03 11.17 8.07
CA SER A 82 23.25 11.16 8.91
C SER A 82 24.33 12.14 8.43
N VAL A 83 23.96 13.19 7.70
CA VAL A 83 24.83 14.33 7.36
C VAL A 83 24.33 15.62 8.01
#